data_AF-A0A9D1J7C3-F1
#
_entry.id   AF-A0A9D1J7C3-F1
#
_cell.length_a   1.000
_cell.length_b   1.000
_cell.length_c   1.000
_cell.angle_alpha   90.00
_cell.angle_beta   90.00
_cell.angle_gamma   90.00
#
_symmetry.space_group_name_H-M   'P 1'
#
loop_
_entity.id
_entity.type
_entity.pdbx_description
1 polymer ?
#
loop_
_entity_poly.entity_id
_entity_poly.type
_entity_poly.pdbx_seq_one_letter_code
_entity_poly.pdbx_strand_id
1 'polypeptide(L)'
;VSSLGTATILGGGLSPQFDEDGYVNGVNFDPSGLGVGGFGMAFDLGAEYTISEGTPVDGLRFSVSVTDLGFISYGKKKSRVLSADGTVRYTGIDGIGGDGNLDDQINELTDELLGLASFSEQPVSKGQGGHLAATLYAGVDYSFLEDKMNVGLLYSARFGRFRTENELTLAWNYAPVRSFDIALSYSLLKTHSTFGWLITFVPTKGVGLFVGSDFTPLNYTAFNLDGFKLPVPAREVILDAHFGLTISLGGSNRRY
;
A
#
# COMPACT_ATOMS: atom_id res chain seq x y z
N VAL A 1 29.89 1.30 16.58
CA VAL A 1 28.60 1.23 15.85
C VAL A 1 28.44 -0.20 15.37
N SER A 2 27.28 -0.81 15.56
CA SER A 2 26.97 -2.12 14.98
C SER A 2 25.78 -2.00 14.04
N SER A 3 25.77 -2.83 13.00
CA SER A 3 24.70 -2.91 12.00
C SER A 3 24.27 -4.35 11.88
N LEU A 4 22.94 -4.56 11.86
CA LEU A 4 22.34 -5.85 11.57
C LEU A 4 21.24 -5.63 10.53
N GLY A 5 21.47 -6.12 9.33
CA GLY A 5 20.58 -6.02 8.19
C GLY A 5 20.30 -7.40 7.59
N THR A 6 19.07 -7.64 7.15
CA THR A 6 18.72 -8.85 6.41
C THR A 6 17.93 -8.46 5.18
N ALA A 7 18.34 -8.97 4.02
CA ALA A 7 17.61 -8.89 2.77
C ALA A 7 17.28 -10.30 2.27
N THR A 8 16.21 -10.45 1.50
CA THR A 8 15.80 -11.75 0.97
C THR A 8 15.29 -11.59 -0.44
N ILE A 9 15.79 -12.43 -1.35
CA ILE A 9 15.28 -12.55 -2.72
C ILE A 9 14.45 -13.84 -2.78
N LEU A 10 13.17 -13.70 -3.11
CA LEU A 10 12.21 -14.80 -3.19
C LEU A 10 11.70 -14.91 -4.63
N GLY A 11 11.77 -16.12 -5.18
CA GLY A 11 11.42 -16.37 -6.57
C GLY A 11 12.63 -16.69 -7.45
N GLY A 12 12.35 -16.83 -8.74
CA GLY A 12 13.35 -17.11 -9.77
C GLY A 12 13.60 -15.90 -10.66
N GLY A 13 14.76 -15.84 -11.32
CA GLY A 13 15.05 -14.82 -12.34
C GLY A 13 16.00 -13.71 -11.89
N LEU A 14 16.21 -13.52 -10.58
CA LEU A 14 17.17 -12.55 -10.04
C LEU A 14 18.24 -13.28 -9.23
N SER A 15 19.50 -12.95 -9.51
CA SER A 15 20.67 -13.52 -8.82
C SER A 15 21.58 -12.38 -8.36
N PRO A 16 21.92 -12.30 -7.06
CA PRO A 16 22.89 -11.33 -6.59
C PRO A 16 24.27 -11.62 -7.20
N GLN A 17 25.00 -10.58 -7.52
CA GLN A 17 26.41 -10.64 -7.88
C GLN A 17 27.24 -10.27 -6.66
N PHE A 18 28.39 -10.94 -6.52
CA PHE A 18 29.30 -10.72 -5.42
C PHE A 18 30.64 -10.21 -5.96
N ASP A 19 31.28 -9.31 -5.21
CA ASP A 19 32.66 -8.93 -5.44
C ASP A 19 33.64 -10.02 -4.95
N GLU A 20 34.94 -9.72 -5.01
CA GLU A 20 36.00 -10.64 -4.60
C GLU A 20 35.96 -10.95 -3.09
N ASP A 21 35.41 -10.04 -2.29
CA ASP A 21 35.27 -10.17 -0.83
C ASP A 21 33.97 -10.89 -0.43
N GLY A 22 33.14 -11.26 -1.40
CA GLY A 22 31.89 -12.01 -1.19
C GLY A 22 30.71 -11.12 -0.77
N TYR A 23 30.83 -9.80 -0.96
CA TYR A 23 29.76 -8.84 -0.70
C TYR A 23 28.95 -8.54 -1.96
N VAL A 24 27.66 -8.26 -1.78
CA VAL A 24 26.76 -7.96 -2.89
C VAL A 24 27.15 -6.63 -3.55
N ASN A 25 27.53 -6.69 -4.82
CA ASN A 25 27.90 -5.52 -5.64
C ASN A 25 26.91 -5.25 -6.79
N GLY A 26 25.91 -6.12 -6.97
CA GLY A 26 24.90 -5.99 -8.02
C GLY A 26 23.83 -7.06 -7.98
N VAL A 27 22.84 -6.93 -8.88
CA VAL A 27 21.80 -7.93 -9.12
C VAL A 27 21.69 -8.15 -10.61
N ASN A 28 21.78 -9.39 -11.06
CA ASN A 28 21.62 -9.77 -12.46
C ASN A 28 20.31 -10.50 -12.70
N PHE A 29 19.82 -10.40 -13.94
CA PHE A 29 18.75 -11.24 -14.43
C PHE A 29 19.30 -12.58 -14.93
N ASP A 30 18.82 -13.69 -14.37
CA ASP A 30 19.16 -15.05 -14.75
C ASP A 30 17.91 -15.80 -15.25
N PRO A 31 17.70 -15.86 -16.58
CA PRO A 31 16.55 -16.54 -17.18
C PRO A 31 16.45 -18.02 -16.81
N SER A 32 17.58 -18.69 -16.52
CA SER A 32 17.61 -20.11 -16.14
C SER A 32 17.01 -20.34 -14.75
N GLY A 33 16.99 -19.29 -13.92
CA GLY A 33 16.36 -19.27 -12.62
C GLY A 33 14.84 -19.13 -12.66
N LEU A 34 14.21 -18.81 -13.81
CA LEU A 34 12.76 -18.62 -13.92
C LEU A 34 11.97 -19.91 -13.65
N GLY A 35 10.73 -19.76 -13.20
CA GLY A 35 9.81 -20.87 -12.91
C GLY A 35 9.01 -20.66 -11.63
N VAL A 36 8.18 -21.63 -11.27
CA VAL A 36 7.35 -21.58 -10.05
C VAL A 36 8.26 -21.50 -8.82
N GLY A 37 8.27 -20.32 -8.17
CA GLY A 37 9.11 -20.01 -7.01
C GLY A 37 8.56 -20.56 -5.69
N GLY A 38 7.25 -20.81 -5.65
CA GLY A 38 6.52 -21.12 -4.43
C GLY A 38 5.03 -21.37 -4.68
N PHE A 39 4.31 -21.66 -3.61
CA PHE A 39 2.87 -21.82 -3.57
C PHE A 39 2.30 -21.01 -2.41
N GLY A 40 1.08 -20.52 -2.55
CA GLY A 40 0.36 -19.83 -1.50
C GLY A 40 -1.13 -20.09 -1.60
N MET A 41 -1.81 -19.93 -0.48
CA MET A 41 -3.26 -20.01 -0.40
C MET A 41 -3.77 -18.99 0.61
N ALA A 42 -4.96 -18.45 0.34
CA ALA A 42 -5.64 -17.51 1.20
C ALA A 42 -7.14 -17.80 1.21
N PHE A 43 -7.79 -17.43 2.30
CA PHE A 43 -9.23 -17.48 2.45
C PHE A 43 -9.75 -16.11 2.86
N ASP A 44 -10.94 -15.79 2.36
CA ASP A 44 -11.69 -14.62 2.75
C ASP A 44 -13.02 -15.06 3.35
N LEU A 45 -13.38 -14.47 4.48
CA LEU A 45 -14.62 -14.77 5.20
C LEU A 45 -15.37 -13.47 5.43
N GLY A 46 -16.68 -13.47 5.20
CA GLY A 46 -17.51 -12.29 5.41
C GLY A 46 -18.94 -12.67 5.77
N ALA A 47 -19.57 -11.82 6.56
CA ALA A 47 -20.98 -11.88 6.88
C ALA A 47 -21.60 -10.49 6.74
N GLU A 48 -22.82 -10.46 6.26
CA GLU A 48 -23.63 -9.25 6.16
C GLU A 48 -25.01 -9.52 6.74
N TYR A 49 -25.56 -8.56 7.46
CA TYR A 49 -26.89 -8.60 8.03
C TYR A 49 -27.62 -7.29 7.79
N THR A 50 -28.74 -7.35 7.10
CA THR A 50 -29.64 -6.22 6.87
C THR A 50 -30.86 -6.36 7.77
N ILE A 51 -31.20 -5.30 8.50
CA ILE A 51 -32.43 -5.26 9.29
C ILE A 51 -33.63 -5.23 8.32
N SER A 52 -34.60 -6.11 8.57
CA SER A 52 -35.76 -6.32 7.70
C SER A 52 -36.79 -5.19 7.75
N GLU A 53 -37.61 -5.16 6.70
CA GLU A 53 -38.76 -4.27 6.52
C GLU A 53 -39.74 -4.36 7.70
N GLY A 54 -40.23 -3.20 8.15
CA GLY A 54 -41.19 -3.08 9.26
C GLY A 54 -40.57 -2.81 10.64
N THR A 55 -39.25 -2.64 10.73
CA THR A 55 -38.57 -2.08 11.91
C THR A 55 -38.40 -0.56 11.78
N PRO A 56 -38.21 0.19 12.88
CA PRO A 56 -37.94 1.64 12.82
C PRO A 56 -36.65 2.03 12.07
N VAL A 57 -35.80 1.07 11.72
CA VAL A 57 -34.48 1.26 11.10
C VAL A 57 -34.31 0.35 9.86
N ASP A 58 -35.39 0.18 9.12
CA ASP A 58 -35.40 -0.51 7.84
C ASP A 58 -34.34 0.06 6.88
N GLY A 59 -33.56 -0.82 6.24
CA GLY A 59 -32.42 -0.43 5.39
C GLY A 59 -31.07 -0.28 6.09
N LEU A 60 -30.97 -0.52 7.41
CA LEU A 60 -29.70 -0.59 8.13
C LEU A 60 -29.00 -1.94 7.91
N ARG A 61 -27.74 -1.90 7.48
CA ARG A 61 -26.93 -3.06 7.14
C ARG A 61 -25.63 -3.05 7.90
N PHE A 62 -25.26 -4.20 8.44
CA PHE A 62 -24.00 -4.43 9.13
C PHE A 62 -23.20 -5.45 8.34
N SER A 63 -21.91 -5.19 8.18
CA SER A 63 -21.00 -6.11 7.52
C SER A 63 -19.74 -6.30 8.37
N VAL A 64 -19.20 -7.51 8.31
CA VAL A 64 -17.88 -7.82 8.88
C VAL A 64 -17.20 -8.83 7.97
N SER A 65 -15.93 -8.60 7.66
CA SER A 65 -15.13 -9.56 6.89
C SER A 65 -13.69 -9.57 7.33
N VAL A 66 -13.03 -10.70 7.10
CA VAL A 66 -11.58 -10.85 7.24
C VAL A 66 -11.05 -11.43 5.94
N THR A 67 -10.13 -10.73 5.30
CA THR A 67 -9.49 -11.16 4.05
C THR A 67 -8.03 -11.52 4.27
N ASP A 68 -7.45 -12.22 3.30
CA ASP A 68 -6.03 -12.54 3.26
C ASP A 68 -5.59 -13.43 4.44
N LEU A 69 -6.48 -14.30 4.92
CA LEU A 69 -6.14 -15.35 5.88
C LEU A 69 -5.41 -16.46 5.15
N GLY A 70 -4.09 -16.31 5.06
CA GLY A 70 -3.31 -17.18 4.21
C GLY A 70 -1.83 -17.16 4.49
N PHE A 71 -1.12 -17.90 3.65
CA PHE A 71 0.33 -17.96 3.66
C PHE A 71 0.87 -18.08 2.24
N ILE A 72 2.13 -17.68 2.10
CA ILE A 72 2.93 -17.93 0.92
C ILE A 72 4.22 -18.65 1.33
N SER A 73 4.63 -19.63 0.54
CA SER A 73 5.83 -20.42 0.77
C SER A 73 6.63 -20.58 -0.52
N TYR A 74 7.91 -20.25 -0.44
CA TYR A 74 8.90 -20.36 -1.50
C TYR A 74 9.84 -21.52 -1.22
N GLY A 75 10.16 -22.27 -2.28
CA GLY A 75 11.09 -23.39 -2.18
C GLY A 75 12.51 -22.91 -1.88
N LYS A 76 13.27 -23.68 -1.08
CA LYS A 76 14.66 -23.37 -0.70
C LYS A 76 15.55 -22.94 -1.88
N LYS A 77 15.46 -23.63 -3.02
CA LYS A 77 16.26 -23.32 -4.22
C LYS A 77 15.91 -21.97 -4.87
N LYS A 78 14.73 -21.43 -4.55
CA LYS A 78 14.15 -20.17 -5.03
C LYS A 78 14.10 -19.10 -3.94
N SER A 79 14.94 -19.26 -2.91
CA SER A 79 15.13 -18.28 -1.86
C SER A 79 16.61 -18.01 -1.69
N ARG A 80 16.97 -16.76 -1.49
CA ARG A 80 18.32 -16.30 -1.16
C ARG A 80 18.20 -15.34 0.02
N VAL A 81 18.97 -15.57 1.06
CA VAL A 81 19.00 -14.71 2.25
C VAL A 81 20.36 -14.04 2.26
N LEU A 82 20.34 -12.72 2.40
CA LEU A 82 21.53 -11.89 2.46
C LEU A 82 21.56 -11.23 3.84
N SER A 83 22.72 -11.20 4.49
CA SER A 83 22.87 -10.58 5.81
C SER A 83 24.05 -9.62 5.81
N ALA A 84 23.87 -8.47 6.45
CA ALA A 84 24.94 -7.56 6.83
C ALA A 84 25.03 -7.62 8.37
N ASP A 85 26.16 -8.08 8.89
CA ASP A 85 26.44 -8.12 10.33
C ASP A 85 27.87 -7.58 10.51
N GLY A 86 27.95 -6.32 10.93
CA GLY A 86 29.20 -5.60 11.04
C GLY A 86 29.26 -4.84 12.36
N THR A 87 30.45 -4.79 12.96
CA THR A 87 30.71 -4.00 14.16
C THR A 87 31.97 -3.18 13.94
N VAL A 88 31.81 -1.86 13.94
CA VAL A 88 32.89 -0.87 13.84
C VAL A 88 33.15 -0.29 15.22
N ARG A 89 34.40 -0.32 15.68
CA ARG A 89 34.81 0.29 16.94
C ARG A 89 35.89 1.34 16.67
N TYR A 90 35.45 2.59 16.56
CA TYR A 90 36.36 3.73 16.46
C TYR A 90 37.17 3.90 17.77
N THR A 91 38.49 3.75 17.69
CA THR A 91 39.41 3.91 18.83
C THR A 91 40.17 5.25 18.83
N GLY A 92 39.98 6.09 17.81
CA GLY A 92 40.67 7.39 17.63
C GLY A 92 41.55 7.41 16.38
N ILE A 93 41.95 8.61 15.94
CA ILE A 93 42.96 8.83 14.89
C ILE A 93 44.32 8.96 15.59
N ASP A 94 45.29 8.15 15.17
CA ASP A 94 46.64 8.17 15.72
C ASP A 94 47.53 9.14 14.92
N GLY A 95 48.39 9.89 15.63
CA GLY A 95 49.45 10.69 15.01
C GLY A 95 49.06 12.08 14.50
N ILE A 96 48.09 12.75 15.12
CA ILE A 96 47.75 14.16 14.80
C ILE A 96 48.98 15.05 15.05
N GLY A 97 49.68 15.42 13.96
CA GLY A 97 50.88 16.27 13.95
C GLY A 97 52.21 15.60 13.58
N GLY A 98 52.21 14.32 13.16
CA GLY A 98 53.39 13.59 12.64
C GLY A 98 53.25 13.14 11.18
N ASP A 99 54.18 12.31 10.69
CA ASP A 99 54.24 11.70 9.33
C ASP A 99 53.18 10.59 9.11
N GLY A 100 52.07 10.65 9.86
CA GLY A 100 50.96 9.70 9.72
C GLY A 100 50.10 10.05 8.52
N ASN A 101 49.85 9.08 7.65
CA ASN A 101 49.01 9.28 6.47
C ASN A 101 47.53 9.29 6.88
N LEU A 102 46.99 10.49 7.13
CA LEU A 102 45.61 10.71 7.54
C LEU A 102 44.62 10.14 6.52
N ASP A 103 44.97 10.14 5.24
CA ASP A 103 44.12 9.62 4.16
C ASP A 103 43.93 8.10 4.28
N ASP A 104 44.96 7.35 4.66
CA ASP A 104 44.87 5.89 4.84
C ASP A 104 43.94 5.53 6.02
N GLN A 105 44.02 6.29 7.11
CA GLN A 105 43.14 6.09 8.28
C GLN A 105 41.69 6.46 7.97
N ILE A 106 41.45 7.49 7.15
CA ILE A 106 40.09 7.86 6.71
C ILE A 106 39.52 6.80 5.77
N ASN A 107 40.33 6.26 4.86
CA ASN A 107 39.92 5.19 3.95
C ASN A 107 39.58 3.91 4.74
N GLU A 108 40.42 3.49 5.70
CA GLU A 108 40.15 2.33 6.55
C GLU A 108 38.84 2.50 7.35
N LEU A 109 38.61 3.66 7.94
CA LEU A 109 37.35 3.97 8.63
C LEU A 109 36.15 3.98 7.66
N THR A 110 36.35 4.42 6.42
CA THR A 110 35.31 4.42 5.38
C THR A 110 34.98 2.99 4.96
N ASP A 111 35.98 2.14 4.75
CA ASP A 111 35.81 0.72 4.41
C ASP A 111 35.13 -0.06 5.54
N GLU A 112 35.50 0.20 6.79
CA GLU A 112 34.83 -0.34 7.97
C GLU A 112 33.35 0.05 8.03
N LEU A 113 33.03 1.33 7.74
CA LEU A 113 31.66 1.83 7.68
C LEU A 113 30.88 1.25 6.49
N LEU A 114 31.51 1.06 5.33
CA LEU A 114 30.92 0.38 4.18
C LEU A 114 30.60 -1.08 4.53
N GLY A 115 31.50 -1.75 5.27
CA GLY A 115 31.30 -3.10 5.80
C GLY A 115 30.06 -3.27 6.68
N LEU A 116 29.58 -2.21 7.36
CA LEU A 116 28.32 -2.23 8.10
C LEU A 116 27.08 -2.39 7.19
N ALA A 117 27.19 -2.00 5.92
CA ALA A 117 26.13 -2.10 4.92
C ALA A 117 26.39 -3.20 3.88
N SER A 118 27.50 -3.92 3.98
CA SER A 118 27.88 -4.99 3.05
C SER A 118 27.12 -6.28 3.34
N PHE A 119 26.31 -6.71 2.38
CA PHE A 119 25.50 -7.92 2.48
C PHE A 119 26.26 -9.13 1.91
N SER A 120 26.25 -10.26 2.62
CA SER A 120 26.78 -11.55 2.16
C SER A 120 25.69 -12.61 2.10
N GLU A 121 25.82 -13.60 1.21
CA GLU A 121 24.84 -14.68 1.11
C GLU A 121 24.95 -15.65 2.29
N GLN A 122 23.80 -15.91 2.90
CA GLN A 122 23.66 -16.85 4.00
C GLN A 122 23.04 -18.16 3.52
N PRO A 123 23.48 -19.31 4.07
CA PRO A 123 22.96 -20.60 3.67
C PRO A 123 21.46 -20.71 4.00
N VAL A 124 20.65 -20.88 2.96
CA VAL A 124 19.20 -21.08 3.14
C VAL A 124 18.95 -22.54 3.53
N SER A 125 18.71 -22.79 4.82
CA SER A 125 18.49 -24.15 5.33
C SER A 125 17.07 -24.68 5.07
N LYS A 126 16.07 -23.80 4.92
CA LYS A 126 14.63 -24.13 4.78
C LYS A 126 13.97 -23.23 3.74
N GLY A 127 12.83 -23.67 3.19
CA GLY A 127 11.99 -22.79 2.37
C GLY A 127 11.60 -21.52 3.13
N GLN A 128 11.50 -20.39 2.43
CA GLN A 128 11.14 -19.11 3.02
C GLN A 128 9.65 -18.85 2.80
N GLY A 129 8.97 -18.18 3.72
CA GLY A 129 7.56 -17.94 3.60
C GLY A 129 7.03 -17.10 4.74
N GLY A 130 5.77 -16.70 4.63
CA GLY A 130 5.14 -15.88 5.65
C GLY A 130 3.62 -15.95 5.55
N HIS A 131 2.98 -15.54 6.64
CA HIS A 131 1.55 -15.26 6.62
C HIS A 131 1.28 -14.01 5.80
N LEU A 132 0.15 -14.00 5.11
CA LEU A 132 -0.34 -12.78 4.46
C LEU A 132 -0.79 -11.77 5.52
N ALA A 133 -0.77 -10.49 5.16
CA ALA A 133 -1.25 -9.43 6.03
C ALA A 133 -2.78 -9.41 6.00
N ALA A 134 -3.39 -10.15 6.94
CA ALA A 134 -4.84 -10.23 7.04
C ALA A 134 -5.46 -8.83 7.23
N THR A 135 -6.64 -8.61 6.66
CA THR A 135 -7.37 -7.34 6.81
C THR A 135 -8.76 -7.60 7.36
N LEU A 136 -9.07 -7.00 8.51
CA LEU A 136 -10.41 -6.96 9.08
C LEU A 136 -11.15 -5.75 8.53
N TYR A 137 -12.40 -5.95 8.11
CA TYR A 137 -13.35 -4.90 7.78
C TYR A 137 -14.58 -5.03 8.67
N ALA A 138 -15.09 -3.90 9.16
CA ALA A 138 -16.36 -3.81 9.86
C ALA A 138 -17.11 -2.58 9.35
N GLY A 139 -18.30 -2.79 8.80
CA GLY A 139 -19.09 -1.77 8.14
C GLY A 139 -20.49 -1.64 8.72
N VAL A 140 -21.01 -0.42 8.66
CA VAL A 140 -22.44 -0.14 8.82
C VAL A 140 -22.88 0.81 7.72
N ASP A 141 -23.96 0.47 7.04
CA ASP A 141 -24.55 1.26 5.96
C ASP A 141 -26.04 1.45 6.21
N TYR A 142 -26.55 2.63 5.92
CA TYR A 142 -27.97 2.94 6.02
C TYR A 142 -28.46 3.59 4.72
N SER A 143 -29.34 2.89 4.02
CA SER A 143 -30.03 3.42 2.85
C SER A 143 -31.37 4.04 3.26
N PHE A 144 -31.70 5.18 2.68
CA PHE A 144 -32.93 5.90 2.94
C PHE A 144 -33.40 6.67 1.70
N LEU A 145 -34.59 7.27 1.78
CA LEU A 145 -35.23 7.96 0.67
C LEU A 145 -35.44 7.03 -0.55
N GLU A 146 -36.05 5.86 -0.32
CA GLU A 146 -36.25 4.83 -1.36
C GLU A 146 -34.91 4.51 -2.04
N ASP A 147 -33.87 4.13 -1.29
CA ASP A 147 -32.49 3.87 -1.76
C ASP A 147 -31.80 4.95 -2.60
N LYS A 148 -32.37 6.16 -2.73
CA LYS A 148 -31.74 7.27 -3.44
C LYS A 148 -30.57 7.84 -2.65
N MET A 149 -30.53 7.64 -1.35
CA MET A 149 -29.45 8.10 -0.48
C MET A 149 -28.92 6.95 0.37
N ASN A 150 -27.61 6.97 0.59
CA ASN A 150 -26.96 6.02 1.48
C ASN A 150 -25.85 6.72 2.27
N VAL A 151 -25.76 6.42 3.56
CA VAL A 151 -24.62 6.77 4.41
C VAL A 151 -23.94 5.50 4.88
N GLY A 152 -22.62 5.53 4.96
CA GLY A 152 -21.81 4.39 5.36
C GLY A 152 -20.69 4.79 6.31
N LEU A 153 -20.32 3.88 7.17
CA LEU A 153 -19.12 3.92 7.98
C LEU A 153 -18.40 2.58 7.83
N LEU A 154 -17.15 2.61 7.42
CA LEU A 154 -16.30 1.44 7.28
C LEU A 154 -15.05 1.60 8.12
N TYR A 155 -14.81 0.66 9.03
CA TYR A 155 -13.53 0.51 9.71
C TYR A 155 -12.75 -0.62 9.04
N SER A 156 -11.46 -0.39 8.80
CA SER A 156 -10.52 -1.41 8.34
C SER A 156 -9.27 -1.45 9.20
N ALA A 157 -8.78 -2.67 9.46
CA ALA A 157 -7.56 -2.92 10.20
C ALA A 157 -6.73 -3.97 9.47
N ARG A 158 -5.60 -3.55 8.90
CA ARG A 158 -4.67 -4.43 8.17
C ARG A 158 -3.49 -4.81 9.07
N PHE A 159 -3.35 -6.10 9.34
CA PHE A 159 -2.33 -6.66 10.21
C PHE A 159 -1.03 -6.89 9.43
N GLY A 160 -0.25 -5.82 9.23
CA GLY A 160 1.07 -5.88 8.61
C GLY A 160 2.12 -6.53 9.53
N ARG A 161 3.28 -6.88 8.96
CA ARG A 161 4.37 -7.55 9.68
C ARG A 161 4.96 -6.73 10.84
N PHE A 162 5.00 -5.41 10.71
CA PHE A 162 5.63 -4.51 11.69
C PHE A 162 4.65 -3.54 12.36
N ARG A 163 3.51 -3.27 11.70
CA ARG A 163 2.52 -2.33 12.19
C ARG A 163 1.14 -2.70 11.66
N THR A 164 0.12 -2.48 12.49
CA THR A 164 -1.28 -2.53 12.07
C THR A 164 -1.70 -1.17 11.52
N GLU A 165 -2.18 -1.16 10.28
CA GLU A 165 -2.75 0.03 9.63
C GLU A 165 -4.25 0.06 9.93
N ASN A 166 -4.74 1.20 10.41
CA ASN A 166 -6.14 1.39 10.77
C ASN A 166 -6.70 2.53 9.94
N GLU A 167 -7.89 2.34 9.39
CA GLU A 167 -8.58 3.39 8.63
C GLU A 167 -10.07 3.37 8.97
N LEU A 168 -10.63 4.56 9.17
CA LEU A 168 -12.06 4.76 9.36
C LEU A 168 -12.58 5.66 8.24
N THR A 169 -13.45 5.13 7.41
CA THR A 169 -13.99 5.80 6.22
C THR A 169 -15.47 6.09 6.41
N LEU A 170 -15.82 7.37 6.31
CA LEU A 170 -17.20 7.83 6.17
C LEU A 170 -17.55 7.88 4.69
N ALA A 171 -18.77 7.48 4.34
CA ALA A 171 -19.28 7.54 2.97
C ALA A 171 -20.68 8.17 2.94
N TRP A 172 -20.94 8.95 1.90
CA TRP A 172 -22.26 9.46 1.57
C TRP A 172 -22.49 9.35 0.08
N ASN A 173 -23.60 8.74 -0.32
CA ASN A 173 -23.97 8.51 -1.70
C ASN A 173 -25.36 9.10 -1.98
N TYR A 174 -25.53 9.68 -3.16
CA TYR A 174 -26.79 10.24 -3.63
C TYR A 174 -27.01 9.96 -5.11
N ALA A 175 -28.05 9.16 -5.38
CA ALA A 175 -28.53 8.80 -6.70
C ALA A 175 -29.95 9.35 -6.94
N PRO A 176 -30.10 10.64 -7.31
CA PRO A 176 -31.42 11.25 -7.52
C PRO A 176 -32.22 10.57 -8.64
N VAL A 177 -31.52 10.10 -9.67
CA VAL A 177 -32.08 9.38 -10.81
C VAL A 177 -31.18 8.20 -11.13
N ARG A 178 -31.75 7.19 -11.80
CA ARG A 178 -31.06 5.93 -12.11
C ARG A 178 -29.80 6.09 -12.97
N SER A 179 -29.64 7.21 -13.65
CA SER A 179 -28.51 7.46 -14.54
C SER A 179 -27.41 8.33 -13.93
N PHE A 180 -27.57 8.81 -12.70
CA PHE A 180 -26.67 9.78 -12.10
C PHE A 180 -26.49 9.52 -10.62
N ASP A 181 -25.24 9.46 -10.18
CA ASP A 181 -24.83 9.19 -8.82
C ASP A 181 -23.67 10.11 -8.40
N ILE A 182 -23.71 10.57 -7.16
CA ILE A 182 -22.64 11.30 -6.49
C ILE A 182 -22.26 10.52 -5.25
N ALA A 183 -20.97 10.22 -5.10
CA ALA A 183 -20.40 9.61 -3.91
C ALA A 183 -19.34 10.53 -3.31
N LEU A 184 -19.37 10.70 -1.99
CA LEU A 184 -18.38 11.40 -1.20
C LEU A 184 -17.82 10.44 -0.15
N SER A 185 -16.52 10.52 0.12
CA SER A 185 -15.89 9.74 1.18
C SER A 185 -14.87 10.56 1.96
N TYR A 186 -14.68 10.21 3.23
CA TYR A 186 -13.67 10.82 4.07
C TYR A 186 -13.04 9.77 4.98
N SER A 187 -11.73 9.56 4.81
CA SER A 187 -10.97 8.58 5.56
C SER A 187 -10.08 9.22 6.62
N LEU A 188 -10.07 8.62 7.80
CA LEU A 188 -9.35 9.03 9.00
C LEU A 188 -8.48 7.88 9.53
N LEU A 189 -7.68 8.16 10.58
CA LEU A 189 -6.83 7.21 11.34
C LEU A 189 -5.59 6.66 10.60
N LYS A 190 -5.52 6.80 9.28
CA LYS A 190 -4.28 6.58 8.52
C LYS A 190 -3.32 7.77 8.66
N THR A 191 -2.10 7.63 8.16
CA THR A 191 -1.05 8.67 8.26
C THR A 191 -1.51 10.04 7.77
N HIS A 192 -2.41 10.09 6.78
CA HIS A 192 -2.99 11.32 6.26
C HIS A 192 -4.49 11.15 5.99
N SER A 193 -5.33 12.03 6.51
CA SER A 193 -6.76 12.03 6.16
C SER A 193 -6.97 12.37 4.69
N THR A 194 -7.91 11.70 4.03
CA THR A 194 -8.21 11.93 2.62
C THR A 194 -9.68 12.17 2.41
N PHE A 195 -10.00 13.10 1.51
CA PHE A 195 -11.36 13.36 1.05
C PHE A 195 -11.46 12.98 -0.41
N GLY A 196 -12.38 12.06 -0.69
CA GLY A 196 -12.66 11.57 -2.02
C GLY A 196 -14.06 11.96 -2.51
N TRP A 197 -14.21 12.15 -3.81
CA TRP A 197 -15.49 12.34 -4.45
C TRP A 197 -15.53 11.63 -5.80
N LEU A 198 -16.72 11.20 -6.20
CA LEU A 198 -16.98 10.53 -7.47
C LEU A 198 -18.32 11.00 -8.00
N ILE A 199 -18.36 11.34 -9.28
CA ILE A 199 -19.58 11.64 -10.02
C ILE A 199 -19.67 10.63 -11.15
N THR A 200 -20.78 9.91 -11.20
CA THR A 200 -21.01 8.85 -12.17
C THR A 200 -22.27 9.15 -12.97
N PHE A 201 -22.17 9.06 -14.30
CA PHE A 201 -23.30 9.10 -15.21
C PHE A 201 -23.33 7.82 -16.05
N VAL A 202 -24.36 7.00 -15.89
CA VAL A 202 -24.53 5.76 -16.66
C VAL A 202 -25.90 5.77 -17.33
N PRO A 203 -25.99 5.91 -18.66
CA PRO A 203 -27.28 5.83 -19.35
C PRO A 203 -27.84 4.40 -19.28
N THR A 204 -29.14 4.27 -19.49
CA THR A 204 -29.85 2.97 -19.47
C THR A 204 -29.33 1.97 -20.50
N LYS A 205 -28.77 2.46 -21.60
CA LYS A 205 -28.06 1.69 -22.63
C LYS A 205 -26.90 2.52 -23.13
N GLY A 206 -25.79 1.87 -23.46
CA GLY A 206 -24.63 2.53 -24.05
C GLY A 206 -23.53 2.82 -23.02
N VAL A 207 -22.84 3.94 -23.22
CA VAL A 207 -21.59 4.28 -22.53
C VAL A 207 -21.88 5.23 -21.37
N GLY A 208 -21.52 4.79 -20.16
CA GLY A 208 -21.42 5.61 -18.97
C GLY A 208 -20.02 6.14 -18.75
N LEU A 209 -19.94 7.24 -18.01
CA LEU A 209 -18.73 7.96 -17.65
C LEU A 209 -18.71 8.13 -16.13
N PHE A 210 -17.51 8.13 -15.55
CA PHE A 210 -17.31 8.62 -14.20
C PHE A 210 -16.09 9.52 -14.14
N VAL A 211 -16.10 10.44 -13.19
CA VAL A 211 -14.96 11.29 -12.83
C VAL A 211 -14.91 11.43 -11.31
N GLY A 212 -13.72 11.34 -10.74
CA GLY A 212 -13.53 11.44 -9.30
C GLY A 212 -12.10 11.76 -8.91
N SER A 213 -11.86 11.88 -7.60
CA SER A 213 -10.56 12.17 -7.01
C SER A 213 -10.54 11.62 -5.58
N ASP A 214 -9.43 11.03 -5.14
CA ASP A 214 -9.27 10.53 -3.76
C ASP A 214 -8.50 11.48 -2.84
N PHE A 215 -7.84 12.49 -3.43
CA PHE A 215 -7.04 13.49 -2.73
C PHE A 215 -7.47 14.88 -3.16
N THR A 216 -8.62 15.35 -2.65
CA THR A 216 -9.03 16.74 -2.81
C THR A 216 -8.73 17.53 -1.54
N PRO A 217 -7.75 18.47 -1.57
CA PRO A 217 -7.37 19.25 -0.39
C PRO A 217 -8.51 20.16 0.06
N LEU A 218 -8.83 20.16 1.36
CA LEU A 218 -9.90 21.01 1.90
C LEU A 218 -9.47 22.47 2.12
N ASN A 219 -8.17 22.76 2.07
CA ASN A 219 -7.60 24.09 2.27
C ASN A 219 -6.87 24.56 1.01
N TYR A 220 -7.34 25.66 0.41
CA TYR A 220 -6.73 26.30 -0.75
C TYR A 220 -6.13 27.67 -0.38
N THR A 221 -4.99 27.99 -0.96
CA THR A 221 -4.39 29.32 -0.97
C THR A 221 -4.37 29.87 -2.41
N ALA A 222 -4.26 31.18 -2.57
CA ALA A 222 -4.22 31.81 -3.88
C ALA A 222 -2.77 31.98 -4.34
N PHE A 223 -2.38 31.29 -5.40
CA PHE A 223 -1.17 31.60 -6.14
C PHE A 223 -1.47 32.74 -7.12
N ASN A 224 -0.81 33.88 -6.95
CA ASN A 224 -0.96 35.01 -7.88
C ASN A 224 0.06 34.87 -9.01
N LEU A 225 -0.42 34.72 -10.25
CA LEU A 225 0.37 34.80 -11.47
C LEU A 225 -0.13 36.00 -12.28
N ASP A 226 0.63 37.11 -12.34
CA ASP A 226 0.33 38.30 -13.15
C ASP A 226 -1.15 38.76 -13.11
N GLY A 227 -1.70 38.86 -11.89
CA GLY A 227 -3.08 39.31 -11.66
C GLY A 227 -4.14 38.21 -11.74
N PHE A 228 -3.78 36.99 -12.16
CA PHE A 228 -4.63 35.81 -12.13
C PHE A 228 -4.42 35.01 -10.84
N LYS A 229 -5.49 34.80 -10.08
CA LYS A 229 -5.48 34.01 -8.83
C LYS A 229 -5.83 32.56 -9.13
N LEU A 230 -4.84 31.69 -9.06
CA LEU A 230 -5.00 30.24 -9.16
C LEU A 230 -5.18 29.66 -7.75
N PRO A 231 -6.31 28.98 -7.46
CA PRO A 231 -6.45 28.24 -6.21
C PRO A 231 -5.49 27.04 -6.24
N VAL A 232 -4.55 27.01 -5.32
CA VAL A 232 -3.63 25.89 -5.11
C VAL A 232 -3.78 25.35 -3.69
N PRO A 233 -3.69 24.03 -3.48
CA PRO A 233 -3.71 23.45 -2.14
C PRO A 233 -2.67 24.09 -1.20
N ALA A 234 -3.09 24.41 0.03
CA ALA A 234 -2.27 25.18 0.97
C ALA A 234 -1.13 24.38 1.64
N ARG A 235 -1.14 23.05 1.57
CA ARG A 235 -0.13 22.19 2.23
C ARG A 235 0.55 21.20 1.27
N GLU A 236 -0.21 20.56 0.39
CA GLU A 236 0.33 19.60 -0.58
C GLU A 236 -0.42 19.69 -1.91
N VAL A 237 0.31 19.84 -3.01
CA VAL A 237 -0.23 19.77 -4.37
C VAL A 237 -0.25 18.30 -4.79
N ILE A 238 -1.31 17.59 -4.43
CA ILE A 238 -1.61 16.27 -4.97
C ILE A 238 -2.79 16.45 -5.91
N LEU A 239 -2.56 16.24 -7.20
CA LEU A 239 -3.61 16.25 -8.22
C LEU A 239 -3.88 14.81 -8.60
N ASP A 240 -4.89 14.23 -7.96
CA ASP A 240 -5.35 12.87 -8.24
C ASP A 240 -6.72 12.96 -8.92
N ALA A 241 -6.84 12.41 -10.12
CA ALA A 241 -8.06 12.45 -10.91
C ALA A 241 -8.26 11.12 -11.62
N HIS A 242 -9.40 10.51 -11.36
CA HIS A 242 -9.82 9.24 -11.95
C HIS A 242 -10.93 9.50 -12.96
N PHE A 243 -10.82 8.90 -14.14
CA PHE A 243 -11.89 8.89 -15.13
C PHE A 243 -11.99 7.50 -15.74
N GLY A 244 -13.20 7.13 -16.14
CA GLY A 244 -13.38 5.84 -16.80
C GLY A 244 -14.71 5.71 -17.52
N LEU A 245 -14.83 4.58 -18.21
CA LEU A 245 -15.93 4.26 -19.10
C LEU A 245 -16.58 2.96 -18.63
N THR A 246 -17.90 2.92 -18.63
CA THR A 246 -18.69 1.71 -18.39
C THR A 246 -19.56 1.42 -19.61
N ILE A 247 -19.62 0.18 -20.07
CA ILE A 247 -20.49 -0.20 -21.19
C ILE A 247 -21.60 -1.11 -20.67
N SER A 248 -22.84 -0.61 -20.70
CA SER A 248 -24.03 -1.39 -20.34
C SER A 248 -24.62 -2.07 -21.58
N LEU A 249 -24.39 -3.37 -21.70
CA LEU A 249 -24.92 -4.24 -22.75
C LEU A 249 -26.05 -5.13 -22.19
N GLY A 250 -27.24 -4.56 -21.96
CA GLY A 250 -28.37 -5.33 -21.43
C GLY A 250 -29.65 -4.52 -21.20
N GLY A 251 -30.78 -5.21 -21.08
CA GLY A 251 -32.05 -4.63 -20.68
C GLY A 251 -32.19 -4.59 -19.16
N SER A 252 -32.40 -3.38 -18.63
CA SER A 252 -32.91 -3.04 -17.28
C SER A 252 -32.88 -4.17 -16.24
N ASN A 253 -31.73 -4.38 -15.58
CA ASN A 253 -31.72 -4.94 -14.23
C ASN A 253 -31.42 -3.77 -13.28
N ARG A 254 -32.48 -3.14 -12.79
CA ARG A 254 -32.39 -1.83 -12.14
C ARG A 254 -32.60 -2.00 -10.64
N ARG A 255 -31.75 -1.36 -9.83
CA ARG A 255 -32.21 -0.93 -8.50
C ARG A 255 -33.47 -0.06 -8.74
N TYR A 256 -34.55 -0.41 -8.04
CA TYR A 256 -35.98 -0.15 -8.30
C TYR A 256 -36.63 -0.97 -9.42
#